data_AF-A0A0F9SJK8-F1
#
_entry.id   AF-A0A0F9SJK8-F1
#
_cell.length_a   1.000
_cell.length_b   1.000
_cell.length_c   1.000
_cell.angle_alpha   90.00
_cell.angle_beta   90.00
_cell.angle_gamma   90.00
#
_symmetry.space_group_name_H-M   'P 1'
#
loop_
_entity.id
_entity.type
_entity.pdbx_description
1 polymer ?
#
loop_
_entity_poly.entity_id
_entity_poly.type
_entity_poly.pdbx_seq_one_letter_code
_entity_poly.pdbx_strand_id
1 'polypeptide(L)'
;MANTTGKKFGGRQKGTQNKLTTSFKELVMQTYCELERKKDKGMLIWALENETDFYKIASKLIPTEMQGQMTGELLIKVIREGNNPKTT
;
A
#
# COMPACT_ATOMS: atom_id res chain seq x y z
N MET A 1 36.40 -24.68 25.04
CA MET A 1 35.42 -23.59 25.27
C MET A 1 34.86 -23.19 23.91
N ALA A 2 33.56 -23.35 23.68
CA ALA A 2 32.94 -23.06 22.38
C ALA A 2 32.45 -21.61 22.35
N ASN A 3 33.05 -20.77 21.49
CA ASN A 3 32.55 -19.44 21.18
C ASN A 3 31.46 -19.56 20.10
N THR A 4 30.19 -19.63 20.50
CA THR A 4 29.06 -19.45 19.59
C THR A 4 28.60 -17.99 19.65
N THR A 5 29.26 -17.15 18.87
CA THR A 5 28.79 -15.79 18.57
C THR A 5 27.49 -15.88 17.77
N GLY A 6 26.36 -16.02 18.46
CA GLY A 6 25.02 -16.17 17.90
C GLY A 6 24.50 -14.89 17.23
N LYS A 7 25.16 -14.42 16.16
CA LYS A 7 24.60 -13.37 15.31
C LYS A 7 23.48 -13.97 14.46
N LYS A 8 22.23 -13.55 14.70
CA LYS A 8 21.08 -13.91 13.87
C LYS A 8 21.19 -13.19 12.52
N PHE A 9 21.55 -13.91 11.46
CA PHE A 9 21.61 -13.39 10.08
C PHE A 9 20.29 -13.53 9.31
N GLY A 10 19.20 -13.89 10.00
CA GLY A 10 17.93 -14.19 9.37
C GLY A 10 16.75 -13.78 10.26
N GLY A 11 15.79 -13.11 9.63
CA GLY A 11 14.55 -12.64 10.21
C GLY A 11 13.71 -12.01 9.12
N ARG A 12 12.39 -11.93 9.33
CA ARG A 12 11.50 -11.25 8.38
C ARG A 12 11.93 -9.79 8.25
N GLN A 13 12.07 -9.28 7.03
CA GLN A 13 12.45 -7.88 6.81
C GLN A 13 11.39 -6.96 7.44
N LYS A 14 11.84 -5.86 8.06
CA LYS A 14 10.94 -4.86 8.64
C LYS A 14 10.05 -4.30 7.52
N GLY A 15 8.73 -4.44 7.65
CA GLY A 15 7.77 -4.06 6.62
C GLY A 15 7.26 -5.22 5.74
N THR A 16 7.82 -6.43 5.86
CA THR A 16 7.22 -7.61 5.20
C THR A 16 5.85 -7.90 5.82
N GLN A 17 4.80 -7.64 5.05
CA GLN A 17 3.42 -7.88 5.48
C GLN A 17 3.23 -9.34 5.88
N ASN A 18 2.50 -9.58 6.99
CA ASN A 18 2.24 -10.94 7.44
C ASN A 18 1.29 -11.62 6.43
N LYS A 19 1.58 -12.86 6.01
CA LYS A 19 0.74 -13.57 5.01
C LYS A 19 -0.69 -13.74 5.54
N LEU A 20 -0.81 -14.04 6.84
CA LEU A 20 -2.09 -14.10 7.55
C LEU A 20 -2.87 -12.79 7.46
N THR A 21 -2.20 -11.65 7.64
CA THR A 21 -2.87 -10.34 7.55
C THR A 21 -3.25 -9.97 6.11
N THR A 22 -2.54 -10.49 5.11
CA THR A 22 -2.90 -10.31 3.70
C THR A 22 -4.15 -11.12 3.36
N SER A 23 -4.17 -12.42 3.68
CA SER A 23 -5.33 -13.29 3.43
C SER A 23 -6.59 -12.83 4.17
N PHE A 24 -6.44 -12.28 5.37
CA PHE A 24 -7.57 -11.71 6.09
C PHE A 24 -8.13 -10.45 5.40
N LYS A 25 -7.27 -9.56 4.90
CA LYS A 25 -7.71 -8.38 4.13
C LYS A 25 -8.43 -8.78 2.85
N GLU A 26 -7.92 -9.79 2.14
CA GLU A 26 -8.54 -10.34 0.94
C GLU A 26 -9.93 -10.91 1.24
N LEU A 27 -10.05 -11.69 2.31
CA LEU A 27 -11.33 -12.25 2.75
C LEU A 27 -12.35 -11.16 3.10
N VAL A 28 -11.93 -10.12 3.83
CA VAL A 28 -12.79 -8.99 4.18
C VAL A 28 -13.23 -8.24 2.93
N MET A 29 -12.33 -7.97 1.99
CA MET A 29 -12.65 -7.31 0.72
C MET A 29 -13.64 -8.14 -0.11
N GLN A 30 -13.41 -9.44 -0.21
CA GLN A 30 -14.32 -10.34 -0.93
C GLN A 30 -15.71 -10.35 -0.28
N THR A 31 -15.76 -10.45 1.05
CA THR A 31 -17.03 -10.43 1.80
C THR A 31 -17.79 -9.11 1.58
N TYR A 32 -17.08 -7.98 1.60
CA TYR A 32 -17.65 -6.67 1.29
C TYR A 32 -18.22 -6.62 -0.13
N CYS A 33 -17.46 -7.05 -1.14
CA CYS A 33 -17.93 -7.10 -2.53
C CYS A 33 -19.19 -7.96 -2.70
N GLU A 34 -19.27 -9.10 -2.03
CA GLU A 34 -20.47 -9.96 -2.08
C GLU A 34 -21.67 -9.34 -1.36
N LEU A 35 -21.45 -8.56 -0.30
CA LEU A 35 -22.52 -7.79 0.34
C LEU A 35 -23.02 -6.65 -0.57
N GLU A 36 -22.11 -5.92 -1.21
CA GLU A 36 -22.44 -4.84 -2.16
C GLU A 36 -23.23 -5.34 -3.37
N ARG A 37 -22.95 -6.55 -3.86
CA ARG A 37 -23.68 -7.16 -4.98
C ARG A 37 -25.13 -7.52 -4.64
N LYS A 38 -25.49 -7.60 -3.36
CA LYS A 38 -26.87 -7.90 -2.97
C LYS A 38 -27.74 -6.67 -3.25
N LYS A 39 -28.73 -6.90 -4.11
CA LYS A 39 -29.62 -5.89 -4.71
C LYS A 39 -30.40 -5.01 -3.71
N ASP A 40 -30.42 -5.38 -2.43
CA ASP A 40 -31.23 -4.71 -1.39
C ASP A 40 -30.42 -4.28 -0.15
N LYS A 41 -29.10 -4.49 -0.13
CA LYS A 41 -28.27 -4.27 1.09
C LYS A 41 -26.89 -3.65 0.83
N GLY A 42 -26.64 -3.15 -0.38
CA GLY A 42 -25.38 -2.50 -0.73
C GLY A 42 -25.30 -1.06 -0.22
N MET A 43 -24.07 -0.54 -0.16
CA MET A 43 -23.74 0.81 0.27
C MET A 43 -24.44 1.88 -0.58
N LEU A 44 -24.71 1.60 -1.85
CA LEU A 44 -25.49 2.49 -2.71
C LEU A 44 -26.90 2.73 -2.15
N ILE A 45 -27.59 1.69 -1.69
CA ILE A 45 -28.96 1.81 -1.18
C ILE A 45 -28.96 2.57 0.13
N TRP A 46 -28.04 2.22 1.03
CA TRP A 46 -27.84 2.98 2.26
C TRP A 46 -27.54 4.46 1.99
N ALA A 47 -26.70 4.75 0.98
CA ALA A 47 -26.34 6.11 0.60
C ALA A 47 -27.53 6.89 0.02
N LEU A 48 -28.40 6.25 -0.77
CA LEU A 48 -29.63 6.87 -1.29
C LEU A 48 -30.64 7.16 -0.17
N GLU A 49 -30.72 6.29 0.85
CA GLU A 49 -31.58 6.51 2.01
C GLU A 49 -31.00 7.55 3.00
N ASN A 50 -29.67 7.73 3.02
CA ASN A 50 -28.95 8.54 4.01
C ASN A 50 -27.91 9.47 3.35
N GLU A 51 -28.32 10.23 2.33
CA GLU A 51 -27.41 11.03 1.50
C GLU A 51 -26.51 11.97 2.31
N THR A 52 -27.09 12.68 3.29
CA THR A 52 -26.35 13.65 4.10
C THR A 52 -25.25 12.99 4.93
N ASP A 53 -25.52 11.81 5.50
CA ASP A 53 -24.54 11.10 6.30
C ASP A 53 -23.48 10.42 5.44
N PHE A 54 -23.86 9.94 4.25
CA PHE A 54 -22.93 9.49 3.24
C PHE A 54 -21.91 10.58 2.89
N TYR A 55 -22.36 11.81 2.58
CA TYR A 55 -21.44 12.91 2.22
C TYR A 55 -20.56 13.36 3.38
N LYS A 56 -21.05 13.37 4.63
CA LYS A 56 -20.23 13.65 5.82
C LYS A 56 -19.12 12.63 6.05
N ILE A 57 -19.38 11.36 5.71
CA ILE A 57 -18.37 10.30 5.80
C ILE A 57 -17.40 10.42 4.62
N ALA A 58 -17.91 10.61 3.40
CA ALA A 58 -17.10 10.78 2.19
C ALA A 58 -16.12 11.96 2.33
N SER A 59 -16.55 13.10 2.90
CA SER A 59 -15.69 14.26 3.11
C SER A 59 -14.54 14.03 4.09
N LYS A 60 -14.62 13.01 4.95
CA LYS A 60 -13.57 12.63 5.90
C LYS A 60 -12.62 11.58 5.33
N LEU A 61 -13.12 10.73 4.43
CA LEU A 61 -12.36 9.64 3.82
C LEU A 61 -11.60 10.07 2.58
N ILE A 62 -12.15 11.00 1.81
CA ILE A 62 -11.47 11.60 0.66
C ILE A 62 -10.44 12.58 1.25
N PRO A 63 -9.13 12.31 1.12
CA PRO A 63 -8.14 13.28 1.50
C PRO A 63 -8.34 14.49 0.60
N THR A 64 -8.75 15.62 1.16
CA THR A 64 -8.53 16.92 0.52
C THR A 64 -7.03 17.06 0.42
N GLU A 65 -6.49 16.90 -0.79
CA GLU A 65 -5.06 16.90 -1.13
C GLU A 65 -4.17 17.44 0.00
N MET A 66 -3.59 16.53 0.79
CA MET A 66 -2.45 16.94 1.61
C MET A 66 -1.34 17.28 0.62
N GLN A 67 -1.11 18.58 0.40
CA GLN A 67 0.12 19.13 -0.17
C GLN A 67 1.27 18.82 0.81
N GLY A 68 1.64 17.55 0.92
CA GLY A 68 2.89 17.16 1.54
C GLY A 68 4.00 17.52 0.57
N GLN A 69 4.64 18.67 0.76
CA GLN A 69 5.93 18.96 0.14
C GLN A 69 6.91 17.88 0.62
N MET A 70 7.12 16.86 -0.18
CA MET A 70 8.22 15.92 0.04
C MET A 70 9.48 16.57 -0.52
N THR A 71 10.27 17.17 0.37
CA THR A 71 11.64 17.61 0.05
C THR A 71 12.55 16.39 0.08
N GLY A 72 12.68 15.72 -1.06
CA GLY A 72 13.64 14.64 -1.25
C GLY A 72 14.86 15.15 -2.03
N GLU A 73 16.06 15.00 -1.47
CA GLU A 73 17.29 15.22 -2.23
C GLU A 73 17.47 14.10 -3.25
N LEU A 74 17.26 14.42 -4.53
CA LEU A 74 17.50 13.50 -5.64
C LEU A 74 19.00 13.44 -5.93
N LEU A 75 19.67 12.37 -5.51
CA LEU A 75 21.02 12.06 -5.96
C LEU A 75 20.98 11.45 -7.37
N ILE A 76 21.18 12.28 -8.38
CA ILE A 76 21.29 11.83 -9.78
C ILE A 76 22.74 11.41 -10.06
N LYS A 77 22.97 10.11 -10.28
CA LYS A 77 24.26 9.59 -10.75
C LYS A 77 24.24 9.46 -12.28
N VAL A 78 24.76 10.45 -12.99
CA VAL A 78 24.91 10.39 -14.45
C VAL A 78 26.10 9.50 -14.79
N ILE A 79 25.85 8.32 -15.35
CA ILE A 79 26.89 7.44 -15.92
C ILE A 79 26.91 7.70 -17.43
N ARG A 80 28.01 8.29 -17.93
CA ARG A 80 28.26 8.38 -19.37
C ARG A 80 29.06 7.14 -19.77
N GLU A 81 28.43 6.24 -20.52
CA GLU A 81 29.17 5.15 -21.17
C GLU A 81 30.01 5.74 -22.31
N GLY A 82 31.33 5.76 -22.10
CA GLY A 82 32.28 6.14 -23.14
C GLY A 82 32.30 5.07 -24.23
N ASN A 83 31.95 5.47 -25.44
CA ASN A 83 32.09 4.64 -26.64
C ASN A 83 33.58 4.39 -26.88
N ASN A 84 34.07 3.19 -26.60
CA ASN A 84 35.46 2.82 -26.89
C ASN A 84 35.55 2.38 -28.37
N PRO A 85 36.25 3.12 -29.26
CA PRO A 85 36.42 2.67 -30.63
C PRO A 85 37.29 1.41 -30.63
N LYS A 86 36.73 0.32 -31.18
CA LYS A 86 37.44 -0.95 -31.38
C LYS A 86 38.71 -0.72 -32.19
N THR A 87 39.86 -0.97 -31.59
CA THR A 87 41.16 -1.05 -32.29
C THR A 87 41.14 -2.23 -33.25
N THR A 88 41.50 -1.92 -34.49
CA THR A 88 41.66 -2.84 -35.63
C THR A 88 42.81 -3.81 -35.43
#